data_AF-A0A645EFK5-F1
#
_entry.id   AF-A0A645EFK5-F1
#
_cell.length_a   1.000
_cell.length_b   1.000
_cell.length_c   1.000
_cell.angle_alpha   90.00
_cell.angle_beta   90.00
_cell.angle_gamma   90.00
#
_symmetry.space_group_name_H-M   'P 1'
#
loop_
_entity.id
_entity.type
_entity.pdbx_description
1 polymer ?
#
loop_
_entity_poly.entity_id
_entity_poly.type
_entity_poly.pdbx_seq_one_letter_code
_entity_poly.pdbx_strand_id
1 'polypeptide(L)'
;MGGTQSLHTNSKDEALALPTTESVTIALRTQQIVAYESGLADTVDPLGGSYYVEALTNKIEAEAWDYIKKIDEIGGAPEAIAKGYIQKEIQDSAYKWQMDIEKGNKIIVGVNKFQQEEEAPKNLLRVDGSVGELQAKKIAALKAKRDNAKVEAALAALKAACADDSVNLMPLILEAVHAYATEGEICGVMREVFGEYKSHVAL
;
A
#
# COMPACT_ATOMS: atom_id res chain seq x y z
N MET A 1 -4.96 13.44 16.02
CA MET A 1 -4.13 14.33 16.87
C MET A 1 -2.75 14.61 16.29
N GLY A 2 -2.07 13.66 15.62
CA GLY A 2 -0.77 13.93 14.99
C GLY A 2 -0.78 14.73 13.67
N GLY A 3 -1.86 15.47 13.36
CA GLY A 3 -1.88 16.38 12.20
C GLY A 3 -1.82 15.75 10.80
N THR A 4 -2.39 14.56 10.57
CA THR A 4 -2.45 13.95 9.22
C THR A 4 -3.33 14.76 8.25
N GLN A 5 -2.96 14.81 6.97
CA GLN A 5 -3.71 15.52 5.91
C GLN A 5 -4.83 14.66 5.29
N SER A 6 -4.69 13.34 5.38
CA SER A 6 -5.70 12.38 4.95
C SER A 6 -5.69 11.19 5.91
N LEU A 7 -6.84 10.54 6.09
CA LEU A 7 -6.97 9.40 6.97
C LEU A 7 -7.84 8.34 6.31
N HIS A 8 -7.35 7.11 6.31
CA HIS A 8 -8.16 5.93 6.04
C HIS A 8 -8.52 5.27 7.38
N THR A 9 -9.80 4.99 7.59
CA THR A 9 -10.26 4.22 8.76
C THR A 9 -10.67 2.86 8.27
N ASN A 10 -10.09 1.82 8.86
CA ASN A 10 -10.40 0.45 8.48
C ASN A 10 -11.83 0.09 8.92
N SER A 11 -12.40 -0.88 8.22
CA SER A 11 -13.70 -1.47 8.54
C SER A 11 -13.54 -2.64 9.51
N LYS A 12 -14.60 -2.96 10.27
CA LYS A 12 -14.57 -4.05 11.27
C LYS A 12 -14.28 -5.44 10.70
N ASP A 13 -14.49 -5.63 9.40
CA ASP A 13 -14.35 -6.88 8.65
C ASP A 13 -12.99 -7.03 7.94
N GLU A 14 -12.04 -6.10 8.17
CA GLU A 14 -10.73 -6.05 7.51
C GLU A 14 -9.93 -7.36 7.60
N ALA A 15 -10.00 -8.07 8.73
CA ALA A 15 -9.28 -9.32 8.93
C ALA A 15 -9.84 -10.50 8.08
N LEU A 16 -11.00 -10.33 7.43
CA LEU A 16 -11.76 -11.42 6.85
C LEU A 16 -12.10 -11.22 5.36
N ALA A 17 -12.45 -10.01 4.95
CA ALA A 17 -12.85 -9.73 3.58
C ALA A 17 -12.69 -8.25 3.23
N LEU A 18 -12.89 -7.94 1.94
CA LEU A 18 -13.16 -6.57 1.52
C LEU A 18 -14.43 -6.06 2.22
N PRO A 19 -14.47 -4.75 2.55
CA PRO A 19 -15.48 -4.24 3.45
C PRO A 19 -16.85 -4.16 2.79
N THR A 20 -17.89 -4.47 3.55
CA THR A 20 -19.29 -4.27 3.13
C THR A 20 -19.69 -2.81 3.20
N THR A 21 -20.78 -2.41 2.51
CA THR A 21 -21.32 -1.05 2.58
C THR A 21 -21.61 -0.61 4.01
N GLU A 22 -22.13 -1.51 4.85
CA GLU A 22 -22.38 -1.22 6.27
C GLU A 22 -21.07 -0.94 7.01
N SER A 23 -20.08 -1.82 6.87
CA SER A 23 -18.79 -1.67 7.56
C SER A 23 -18.05 -0.41 7.12
N VAL A 24 -18.04 -0.08 5.82
CA VAL A 24 -17.46 1.17 5.29
C VAL A 24 -18.21 2.39 5.84
N THR A 25 -19.55 2.30 5.97
CA THR A 25 -20.34 3.40 6.53
C THR A 25 -19.93 3.68 7.97
N ILE A 26 -19.72 2.64 8.78
CA ILE A 26 -19.22 2.79 10.15
C ILE A 26 -17.84 3.46 10.15
N ALA A 27 -16.90 2.97 9.33
CA ALA A 27 -15.56 3.55 9.23
C ALA A 27 -15.57 5.04 8.86
N LEU A 28 -16.43 5.44 7.92
CA LEU A 28 -16.62 6.85 7.54
C LEU A 28 -17.23 7.67 8.69
N ARG A 29 -18.27 7.14 9.35
CA ARG A 29 -18.93 7.81 10.48
C ARG A 29 -17.97 8.00 11.65
N THR A 30 -17.03 7.07 11.88
CA THR A 30 -15.95 7.25 12.87
C THR A 30 -15.14 8.53 12.60
N GLN A 31 -14.74 8.78 11.34
CA GLN A 31 -14.03 10.02 11.01
C GLN A 31 -14.91 11.25 11.20
N GLN A 32 -16.19 11.18 10.82
CA GLN A 32 -17.12 12.31 10.94
C GLN A 32 -17.41 12.66 12.40
N ILE A 33 -17.57 11.68 13.28
CA ILE A 33 -17.73 11.91 14.72
C ILE A 33 -16.47 12.58 15.29
N VAL A 34 -15.28 12.08 14.93
CA VAL A 34 -14.03 12.72 15.34
C VAL A 34 -13.95 14.15 14.82
N ALA A 35 -14.31 14.40 13.56
CA ALA A 35 -14.19 15.72 12.95
C ALA A 35 -15.21 16.74 13.48
N TYR A 36 -16.46 16.33 13.72
CA TYR A 36 -17.58 17.25 13.97
C TYR A 36 -18.14 17.21 15.38
N GLU A 37 -17.89 16.16 16.15
CA GLU A 37 -18.49 15.99 17.49
C GLU A 37 -17.46 15.91 18.61
N SER A 38 -16.21 15.53 18.32
CA SER A 38 -15.19 15.31 19.38
C SER A 38 -14.50 16.57 19.89
N GLY A 39 -14.58 17.69 19.16
CA GLY A 39 -13.83 18.93 19.44
C GLY A 39 -12.32 18.84 19.15
N LEU A 40 -11.80 17.68 18.73
CA LEU A 40 -10.36 17.50 18.44
C LEU A 40 -9.86 18.32 17.25
N ALA A 41 -10.76 18.79 16.39
CA ALA A 41 -10.43 19.61 15.23
C ALA A 41 -10.38 21.12 15.54
N ASP A 42 -10.79 21.54 16.74
CA ASP A 42 -10.98 22.96 17.07
C ASP A 42 -9.67 23.66 17.46
N THR A 43 -8.63 22.89 17.81
CA THR A 43 -7.31 23.42 18.22
C THR A 43 -6.20 22.73 17.44
N VAL A 44 -5.28 23.53 16.92
CA VAL A 44 -4.07 23.04 16.25
C VAL A 44 -3.13 22.46 17.30
N ASP A 45 -2.65 21.23 17.03
CA ASP A 45 -1.75 20.47 17.90
C ASP A 45 -2.15 20.51 19.39
N PRO A 46 -3.30 19.93 19.76
CA PRO A 46 -3.83 20.03 21.12
C PRO A 46 -2.97 19.30 22.17
N LEU A 47 -1.96 18.53 21.74
CA LEU A 47 -1.02 17.83 22.62
C LEU A 47 0.29 18.61 22.83
N GLY A 48 0.49 19.73 22.12
CA GLY A 48 1.68 20.56 22.24
C GLY A 48 1.91 21.05 23.67
N GLY A 49 3.15 20.97 24.13
CA GLY A 49 3.56 21.31 25.50
C GLY A 49 3.31 20.21 26.53
N SER A 50 2.71 19.08 26.18
CA SER A 50 2.60 17.92 27.06
C SER A 50 3.98 17.32 27.33
N TYR A 51 4.49 17.41 28.56
CA TYR A 51 5.82 16.88 28.92
C TYR A 51 6.07 15.45 28.45
N TYR A 52 5.06 14.58 28.53
CA TYR A 52 5.17 13.19 28.08
C TYR A 52 5.25 13.07 26.56
N VAL A 53 4.35 13.74 25.83
CA VAL A 53 4.31 13.65 24.36
C VAL A 53 5.56 14.30 23.78
N GLU A 54 5.96 15.47 24.27
CA GLU A 54 7.16 16.17 23.82
C GLU A 54 8.43 15.35 24.05
N ALA A 55 8.57 14.72 25.23
CA ALA A 55 9.71 13.84 25.51
C ALA A 55 9.73 12.61 24.58
N LEU A 56 8.57 12.02 24.30
CA LEU A 56 8.48 10.90 23.34
C LEU A 56 8.75 11.33 21.90
N THR A 57 8.27 12.51 21.49
CA THR A 57 8.55 13.08 20.17
C THR A 57 10.04 13.24 19.96
N ASN A 58 10.75 13.86 20.90
CA ASN A 58 12.21 14.03 20.84
C ASN A 58 12.95 12.69 20.81
N LYS A 59 12.46 11.69 21.55
CA LYS A 59 13.06 10.35 21.57
C LYS A 59 12.91 9.65 20.21
N ILE A 60 11.69 9.65 19.64
CA ILE A 60 11.42 9.05 18.34
C ILE A 60 12.23 9.76 17.24
N GLU A 61 12.32 11.08 17.29
CA GLU A 61 13.15 11.86 16.37
C GLU A 61 14.62 11.42 16.42
N ALA A 62 15.20 11.34 17.62
CA ALA A 62 16.60 10.93 17.79
C ALA A 62 16.84 9.50 17.26
N GLU A 63 15.98 8.54 17.63
CA GLU A 63 16.09 7.15 17.17
C GLU A 63 15.89 7.02 15.65
N ALA A 64 14.97 7.79 15.07
CA ALA A 64 14.77 7.83 13.61
C ALA A 64 15.99 8.39 12.89
N TRP A 65 16.61 9.46 13.41
CA TRP A 65 17.84 10.01 12.85
C TRP A 65 19.00 9.02 12.87
N ASP A 66 19.12 8.22 13.92
CA ASP A 66 20.16 7.19 13.99
C ASP A 66 19.92 6.07 12.96
N TYR A 67 18.67 5.69 12.72
CA TYR A 67 18.32 4.79 11.62
C TYR A 67 18.62 5.38 10.25
N ILE A 68 18.32 6.66 10.02
CA ILE A 68 18.63 7.36 8.75
C ILE A 68 20.14 7.35 8.51
N LYS A 69 20.96 7.73 9.49
CA LYS A 69 22.42 7.70 9.37
C LYS A 69 22.94 6.30 9.04
N LYS A 70 22.41 5.27 9.71
CA LYS A 70 22.78 3.88 9.44
C LYS A 70 22.43 3.46 8.01
N ILE A 71 21.28 3.89 7.49
CA ILE A 71 20.89 3.63 6.09
C ILE A 71 21.83 4.36 5.13
N ASP A 72 22.21 5.60 5.42
CA ASP A 72 23.15 6.37 4.61
C ASP A 72 24.54 5.70 4.59
N GLU A 73 25.04 5.21 5.73
CA GLU A 73 26.28 4.45 5.84
C GLU A 73 26.28 3.14 5.03
N ILE A 74 25.13 2.49 4.88
CA ILE A 74 24.97 1.28 4.06
C ILE A 74 25.05 1.58 2.55
N GLY A 75 24.85 2.85 2.16
CA GLY A 75 24.81 3.31 0.77
C GLY A 75 23.45 3.93 0.36
N GLY A 76 22.61 4.30 1.33
CA GLY A 76 21.27 4.85 1.11
C GLY A 76 20.18 3.77 0.99
N ALA A 77 18.93 4.23 0.90
CA ALA A 77 17.76 3.34 0.91
C ALA A 77 17.74 2.29 -0.21
N PRO A 78 18.07 2.60 -1.49
CA PRO A 78 18.08 1.58 -2.55
C PRO A 78 19.06 0.43 -2.26
N GLU A 79 20.25 0.76 -1.78
CA GLU A 79 21.28 -0.23 -1.44
C GLU A 79 20.90 -1.03 -0.18
N ALA A 80 20.31 -0.38 0.82
CA ALA A 80 19.80 -1.05 2.01
C ALA A 80 18.68 -2.06 1.68
N ILE A 81 17.80 -1.73 0.74
CA ILE A 81 16.75 -2.63 0.21
C ILE A 81 17.38 -3.78 -0.58
N ALA A 82 18.35 -3.49 -1.44
CA ALA A 82 19.05 -4.50 -2.25
C ALA A 82 19.80 -5.52 -1.37
N LYS A 83 20.38 -5.06 -0.26
CA LYS A 83 21.03 -5.89 0.76
C LYS A 83 20.05 -6.62 1.69
N GLY A 84 18.75 -6.37 1.57
CA GLY A 84 17.71 -6.99 2.42
C GLY A 84 17.65 -6.47 3.86
N TYR A 85 18.36 -5.38 4.18
CA TYR A 85 18.46 -4.86 5.55
C TYR A 85 17.10 -4.40 6.09
N ILE A 86 16.36 -3.62 5.30
CA ILE A 86 15.05 -3.07 5.72
C ILE A 86 14.03 -4.20 5.94
N GLN A 87 14.00 -5.17 5.03
CA GLN A 87 13.10 -6.32 5.10
C GLN A 87 13.39 -7.15 6.35
N LYS A 88 14.66 -7.38 6.67
CA LYS A 88 15.07 -8.10 7.87
C LYS A 88 14.64 -7.38 9.15
N GLU A 89 14.87 -6.06 9.27
CA GLU A 89 14.46 -5.29 10.47
C GLU A 89 12.93 -5.37 10.71
N ILE A 90 12.13 -5.32 9.63
CA ILE A 90 10.67 -5.47 9.71
C ILE A 90 10.30 -6.88 10.17
N GLN A 91 10.95 -7.92 9.63
CA GLN A 91 10.69 -9.32 9.99
C GLN A 91 11.08 -9.63 11.44
N ASP A 92 12.25 -9.19 11.88
CA ASP A 92 12.72 -9.40 13.26
C ASP A 92 11.75 -8.73 14.26
N SER A 93 11.24 -7.54 13.93
CA SER A 93 10.21 -6.85 14.71
C SER A 93 8.89 -7.61 14.73
N ALA A 94 8.42 -8.08 13.57
CA ALA A 94 7.18 -8.86 13.44
C ALA A 94 7.26 -10.21 14.19
N TYR A 95 8.39 -10.90 14.09
CA TYR A 95 8.63 -12.16 14.80
C TYR A 95 8.62 -11.95 16.31
N LYS A 96 9.31 -10.90 16.80
CA LYS A 96 9.28 -10.55 18.23
C LYS A 96 7.85 -10.25 18.70
N TRP A 97 7.10 -9.46 17.92
CA TRP A 97 5.71 -9.14 18.22
C TRP A 97 4.84 -10.40 18.33
N GLN A 98 4.97 -11.33 17.38
CA GLN A 98 4.27 -12.61 17.39
C GLN A 98 4.62 -13.45 18.62
N MET A 99 5.91 -13.54 18.95
CA MET A 99 6.37 -14.25 20.15
C MET A 99 5.83 -13.62 21.43
N ASP A 100 5.72 -12.29 21.51
CA ASP A 100 5.14 -11.60 22.66
C ASP A 100 3.64 -11.87 22.81
N ILE A 101 2.91 -12.03 21.70
CA ILE A 101 1.49 -12.46 21.72
C ILE A 101 1.38 -13.89 22.24
N GLU A 102 2.19 -14.81 21.71
CA GLU A 102 2.14 -16.24 22.05
C GLU A 102 2.55 -16.50 23.50
N LYS A 103 3.53 -15.74 24.01
CA LYS A 103 3.95 -15.79 25.41
C LYS A 103 2.97 -15.09 26.36
N GLY A 104 1.99 -14.35 25.85
CA GLY A 104 1.04 -13.57 26.65
C GLY A 104 1.61 -12.28 27.24
N ASN A 105 2.81 -11.87 26.82
CA ASN A 105 3.40 -10.56 27.17
C ASN A 105 2.59 -9.42 26.56
N LYS A 106 1.98 -9.67 25.40
CA LYS A 106 1.05 -8.77 24.72
C LYS A 106 -0.34 -9.38 24.66
N ILE A 107 -1.31 -8.68 25.22
CA ILE A 107 -2.70 -9.11 25.26
C ILE A 107 -3.45 -8.58 24.03
N ILE A 108 -4.09 -9.47 23.30
CA ILE A 108 -5.06 -9.16 22.24
C ILE A 108 -6.42 -9.69 22.69
N VAL A 109 -7.31 -8.76 23.04
CA VAL A 109 -8.67 -9.06 23.52
C VAL A 109 -9.44 -9.81 22.44
N GLY A 110 -10.09 -10.91 22.83
CA GLY A 110 -10.83 -11.79 21.92
C GLY A 110 -9.97 -12.83 21.18
N VAL A 111 -8.64 -12.70 21.22
CA VAL A 111 -7.71 -13.64 20.55
C VAL A 111 -6.97 -14.51 21.56
N ASN A 112 -6.10 -13.93 22.40
CA ASN A 112 -5.32 -14.68 23.39
C ASN A 112 -5.81 -14.50 24.83
N LYS A 113 -6.70 -13.53 25.08
CA LYS A 113 -7.35 -13.32 26.37
C LYS A 113 -8.78 -12.84 26.18
N PHE A 114 -9.67 -13.27 27.08
CA PHE A 114 -11.10 -12.93 27.04
C PHE A 114 -11.80 -13.47 25.78
N GLN A 115 -11.43 -14.67 25.33
CA GLN A 115 -12.08 -15.33 24.21
C GLN A 115 -13.54 -15.66 24.55
N GLN A 116 -14.41 -15.50 23.55
CA GLN A 116 -15.81 -15.88 23.62
C GLN A 116 -16.11 -16.83 22.47
N GLU A 117 -17.04 -17.75 22.69
CA GLU A 117 -17.55 -18.61 21.62
C GLU A 117 -18.56 -17.81 20.79
N GLU A 118 -18.27 -17.62 19.51
CA GLU A 118 -19.08 -16.82 18.59
C GLU A 118 -19.37 -17.61 17.30
N GLU A 119 -20.52 -17.33 16.68
CA GLU A 119 -20.81 -17.85 15.35
C GLU A 119 -19.88 -17.22 14.31
N ALA A 120 -19.53 -17.99 13.27
CA ALA A 120 -18.75 -17.48 12.16
C ALA A 120 -19.46 -16.27 11.50
N PRO A 121 -18.73 -15.19 11.16
CA PRO A 121 -19.31 -14.00 10.58
C PRO A 121 -19.99 -14.30 9.24
N LYS A 122 -21.21 -13.80 9.09
CA LYS A 122 -22.06 -13.95 7.90
C LYS A 122 -21.93 -12.70 7.02
N ASN A 123 -22.32 -12.80 5.75
CA ASN A 123 -22.36 -11.69 4.78
C ASN A 123 -21.00 -11.05 4.43
N LEU A 124 -19.92 -11.82 4.52
CA LEU A 124 -18.62 -11.38 4.00
C LEU A 124 -18.71 -11.12 2.49
N LEU A 125 -18.10 -10.02 2.03
CA LEU A 125 -18.06 -9.71 0.60
C LEU A 125 -17.28 -10.80 -0.13
N ARG A 126 -17.89 -11.35 -1.19
CA ARG A 126 -17.23 -12.27 -2.12
C ARG A 126 -17.25 -11.65 -3.50
N VAL A 127 -16.07 -11.58 -4.13
CA VAL A 127 -15.94 -11.12 -5.51
C VAL A 127 -16.42 -12.23 -6.44
N ASP A 128 -17.30 -11.89 -7.38
CA ASP A 128 -17.82 -12.82 -8.37
C ASP A 128 -16.71 -13.19 -9.38
N GLY A 129 -16.46 -14.49 -9.57
CA GLY A 129 -15.46 -14.99 -10.51
C GLY A 129 -15.72 -14.61 -11.98
N SER A 130 -16.98 -14.33 -12.34
CA SER A 130 -17.36 -13.89 -13.68
C SER A 130 -16.77 -12.53 -14.07
N VAL A 131 -16.30 -11.73 -13.11
CA VAL A 131 -15.63 -10.45 -13.37
C VAL A 131 -14.42 -10.65 -14.30
N GLY A 132 -13.66 -11.73 -14.13
CA GLY A 132 -12.52 -12.05 -15.00
C GLY A 132 -12.95 -12.29 -16.45
N GLU A 133 -14.01 -13.08 -16.65
CA GLU A 133 -14.55 -13.35 -17.99
C GLU A 133 -15.10 -12.09 -18.66
N LEU A 134 -15.82 -11.27 -17.89
CA LEU A 134 -16.37 -10.00 -18.37
C LEU A 134 -15.25 -9.04 -18.79
N GLN A 135 -14.18 -8.95 -18.01
CA GLN A 135 -13.04 -8.10 -18.33
C GLN A 135 -12.28 -8.61 -19.56
N ALA A 136 -12.09 -9.93 -19.69
CA ALA A 136 -11.48 -10.53 -20.88
C ALA A 136 -12.29 -10.21 -22.15
N LYS A 137 -13.62 -10.31 -22.10
CA LYS A 137 -14.51 -9.94 -23.21
C LYS A 137 -14.38 -8.46 -23.58
N LYS A 138 -14.31 -7.56 -22.59
CA LYS A 138 -14.10 -6.11 -22.84
C LYS A 138 -12.77 -5.83 -23.52
N ILE A 139 -11.68 -6.47 -23.07
CA ILE A 139 -10.36 -6.31 -23.68
C ILE A 139 -10.35 -6.85 -25.12
N ALA A 140 -10.95 -8.00 -25.37
CA ALA A 140 -11.06 -8.55 -26.73
C ALA A 140 -11.82 -7.61 -27.67
N ALA A 141 -12.95 -7.07 -27.21
CA ALA A 141 -13.74 -6.10 -27.98
C ALA A 141 -12.98 -4.78 -28.22
N LEU A 142 -12.20 -4.31 -27.25
CA LEU A 142 -11.34 -3.13 -27.40
C LEU A 142 -10.27 -3.35 -28.48
N LYS A 143 -9.55 -4.48 -28.41
CA LYS A 143 -8.49 -4.83 -29.36
C LYS A 143 -9.01 -4.98 -30.79
N ALA A 144 -10.24 -5.48 -30.95
CA ALA A 144 -10.88 -5.63 -32.25
C ALA A 144 -11.31 -4.29 -32.89
N LYS A 145 -11.56 -3.24 -32.09
CA LYS A 145 -12.09 -1.95 -32.57
C LYS A 145 -11.07 -0.83 -32.68
N ARG A 146 -9.99 -0.89 -31.89
CA ARG A 146 -8.96 0.16 -31.86
C ARG A 146 -8.12 0.18 -33.13
N ASP A 147 -7.41 1.28 -33.33
CA ASP A 147 -6.40 1.41 -34.38
C ASP A 147 -5.12 0.68 -33.95
N ASN A 148 -4.98 -0.58 -34.36
CA ASN A 148 -3.86 -1.42 -33.95
C ASN A 148 -2.52 -0.92 -34.52
N ALA A 149 -2.51 -0.28 -35.69
CA ALA A 149 -1.29 0.29 -36.24
C ALA A 149 -0.77 1.45 -35.37
N LYS A 150 -1.67 2.32 -34.88
CA LYS A 150 -1.29 3.38 -33.91
C LYS A 150 -0.79 2.82 -32.59
N VAL A 151 -1.42 1.76 -32.07
CA VAL A 151 -0.97 1.11 -30.85
C VAL A 151 0.42 0.52 -31.01
N GLU A 152 0.66 -0.21 -32.09
CA GLU A 152 1.98 -0.80 -32.38
C GLU A 152 3.06 0.28 -32.50
N ALA A 153 2.76 1.39 -33.18
CA ALA A 153 3.68 2.53 -33.29
C ALA A 153 3.98 3.17 -31.93
N ALA A 154 2.96 3.42 -31.10
CA ALA A 154 3.14 4.02 -29.78
C ALA A 154 3.92 3.10 -28.83
N LEU A 155 3.63 1.80 -28.84
CA LEU A 155 4.34 0.81 -28.04
C LEU A 155 5.80 0.63 -28.50
N ALA A 156 6.07 0.69 -29.80
CA ALA A 156 7.43 0.64 -30.33
C ALA A 156 8.25 1.88 -29.92
N ALA A 157 7.65 3.08 -29.97
CA ALA A 157 8.28 4.30 -29.51
C ALA A 157 8.59 4.25 -28.01
N LEU A 158 7.63 3.77 -27.19
CA LEU A 158 7.83 3.57 -25.76
C LEU A 158 8.98 2.58 -25.50
N LYS A 159 8.99 1.43 -26.19
CA LYS A 159 10.06 0.42 -26.05
C LYS A 159 11.44 1.00 -26.38
N ALA A 160 11.54 1.77 -27.46
CA ALA A 160 12.80 2.40 -27.84
C ALA A 160 13.28 3.40 -26.78
N ALA A 161 12.35 4.20 -26.22
CA ALA A 161 12.66 5.13 -25.16
C ALA A 161 13.07 4.47 -23.85
N CYS A 162 12.59 3.25 -23.54
CA CYS A 162 13.03 2.51 -22.36
C CYS A 162 14.53 2.19 -22.36
N ALA A 163 15.20 2.24 -23.51
CA ALA A 163 16.65 2.01 -23.60
C ALA A 163 17.49 3.29 -23.35
N ASP A 164 16.85 4.44 -23.18
CA ASP A 164 17.52 5.74 -22.98
C ASP A 164 17.07 6.39 -21.66
N ASP A 165 17.97 6.34 -20.67
CA ASP A 165 17.74 6.90 -19.33
C ASP A 165 17.52 8.43 -19.33
N SER A 166 17.83 9.13 -20.42
CA SER A 166 17.61 10.57 -20.55
C SER A 166 16.18 10.94 -20.99
N VAL A 167 15.40 9.95 -21.44
CA VAL A 167 14.05 10.16 -21.98
C VAL A 167 12.99 9.99 -20.89
N ASN A 168 12.10 10.97 -20.77
CA ASN A 168 10.91 10.84 -19.92
C ASN A 168 9.89 9.90 -20.59
N LEU A 169 9.58 8.78 -19.94
CA LEU A 169 8.64 7.78 -20.45
C LEU A 169 7.16 8.20 -20.33
N MET A 170 6.81 9.12 -19.43
CA MET A 170 5.40 9.45 -19.14
C MET A 170 4.62 9.95 -20.36
N PRO A 171 5.14 10.86 -21.20
CA PRO A 171 4.45 11.26 -22.43
C PRO A 171 4.16 10.09 -23.36
N LEU A 172 5.09 9.15 -23.52
CA LEU A 172 4.94 7.98 -24.39
C LEU A 172 3.94 6.96 -23.83
N ILE A 173 3.88 6.81 -22.51
CA ILE A 173 2.84 6.02 -21.84
C ILE A 173 1.46 6.64 -22.11
N LEU A 174 1.33 7.97 -22.00
CA LEU A 174 0.07 8.66 -22.29
C LEU A 174 -0.34 8.50 -23.76
N GLU A 175 0.60 8.58 -24.70
CA GLU A 175 0.34 8.32 -26.12
C GLU A 175 -0.16 6.88 -26.36
N ALA A 176 0.46 5.89 -25.72
CA ALA A 176 0.01 4.50 -25.78
C ALA A 176 -1.40 4.33 -25.21
N VAL A 177 -1.69 4.95 -24.06
CA VAL A 177 -3.04 4.93 -23.44
C VAL A 177 -4.07 5.61 -24.34
N HIS A 178 -3.75 6.77 -24.93
CA HIS A 178 -4.64 7.46 -25.89
C HIS A 178 -4.88 6.64 -27.17
N ALA A 179 -3.92 5.82 -27.58
CA ALA A 179 -4.10 4.85 -28.66
C ALA A 179 -4.91 3.61 -28.25
N TYR A 180 -5.34 3.52 -26.98
CA TYR A 180 -6.01 2.36 -26.39
C TYR A 180 -5.13 1.11 -26.26
N ALA A 181 -3.83 1.28 -26.03
CA ALA A 181 -2.98 0.21 -25.51
C ALA A 181 -3.46 -0.19 -24.10
N THR A 182 -3.38 -1.48 -23.78
CA THR A 182 -3.71 -1.96 -22.43
C THR A 182 -2.51 -1.80 -21.49
N GLU A 183 -2.78 -1.74 -20.18
CA GLU A 183 -1.72 -1.77 -19.15
C GLU A 183 -0.77 -2.96 -19.34
N GLY A 184 -1.31 -4.15 -19.64
CA GLY A 184 -0.49 -5.33 -19.91
C GLY A 184 0.41 -5.22 -21.14
N GLU A 185 0.01 -4.48 -22.18
CA GLU A 185 0.84 -4.24 -23.37
C GLU A 185 1.94 -3.21 -23.09
N ILE A 186 1.60 -2.14 -22.38
CA ILE A 186 2.55 -1.10 -21.94
C ILE A 186 3.61 -1.72 -21.03
N CYS A 187 3.18 -2.42 -19.97
CA CYS A 187 4.09 -3.12 -19.07
C CYS A 187 4.87 -4.23 -19.79
N GLY A 188 4.27 -4.87 -20.79
CA GLY A 188 4.92 -5.89 -21.62
C GLY A 188 6.14 -5.36 -22.36
N VAL A 189 6.00 -4.26 -23.09
CA VAL A 189 7.15 -3.68 -23.83
C VAL A 189 8.23 -3.11 -22.91
N MET A 190 7.84 -2.54 -21.77
CA MET A 190 8.80 -2.07 -20.76
C MET A 190 9.57 -3.24 -20.15
N ARG A 191 8.90 -4.36 -19.87
CA ARG A 191 9.51 -5.58 -19.35
C ARG A 191 10.51 -6.20 -20.32
N GLU A 192 10.30 -6.10 -21.63
CA GLU A 192 11.28 -6.58 -22.62
C GLU A 192 12.63 -5.87 -22.52
N VAL A 193 12.66 -4.64 -21.99
CA VAL A 193 13.89 -3.84 -21.83
C VAL A 193 14.43 -3.95 -20.40
N PHE A 194 13.57 -3.80 -19.39
CA PHE A 194 13.99 -3.77 -17.97
C PHE A 194 14.07 -5.16 -17.32
N GLY A 195 13.42 -6.16 -17.90
CA GLY A 195 13.22 -7.46 -17.27
C GLY A 195 12.16 -7.43 -16.16
N GLU A 196 12.16 -8.46 -15.32
CA GLU A 196 11.31 -8.57 -14.14
C GLU A 196 12.18 -8.65 -12.89
N TYR A 197 11.84 -7.87 -11.87
CA TYR A 197 12.50 -7.96 -10.57
C TYR A 197 12.27 -9.35 -9.95
N LYS A 198 13.35 -9.98 -9.51
CA LYS A 198 13.31 -11.21 -8.70
C LYS A 198 13.88 -10.90 -7.33
N SER A 199 13.11 -11.19 -6.29
CA SER A 199 13.60 -11.05 -4.92
C SER A 199 14.73 -12.06 -4.66
N HIS A 200 15.83 -11.58 -4.09
CA HIS A 200 16.93 -12.41 -3.60
C HIS A 200 16.92 -12.53 -2.08
N VAL A 201 15.98 -11.88 -1.40
CA VAL A 201 15.79 -11.97 0.05
C VAL A 201 15.07 -13.29 0.33
N ALA A 202 15.80 -14.24 0.92
CA ALA A 202 15.20 -15.44 1.48
C ALA A 202 14.34 -15.03 2.69
N LEU A 203 13.04 -15.35 2.59
CA LEU A 203 12.07 -15.25 3.68
C LEU A 203 12.27 -16.40 4.68
#